data_AF-A0A7J4ABU1-F1
#
_entry.id   AF-A0A7J4ABU1-F1
#
_cell.length_a   1.000
_cell.length_b   1.000
_cell.length_c   1.000
_cell.angle_alpha   90.00
_cell.angle_beta   90.00
_cell.angle_gamma   90.00
#
_symmetry.space_group_name_H-M   'P 1'
#
loop_
_entity.id
_entity.type
_entity.pdbx_description
1 polymer ?
#
loop_
_entity_poly.entity_id
_entity_poly.type
_entity_poly.pdbx_seq_one_letter_code
_entity_poly.pdbx_strand_id
1 'polypeptide(L)'
;MQILNHDYPISHEEKFVRYKIEKRLAPNKYKIPHRFEPKINKIELAKLIINEFNELILSYLLFEIKNIIKEDIFKIIRKQEKLKDKITQIYNNLKIRYKALFDRPCEYGVFSGILGGFLPKKEKCTGCLRCWQEYPNVVRIYYNKEYLKMEDSLNFLGLKLNEFFMILCEAETGEELVKGMGYKGPYAGSFWDGIWLDMSEIVRPTRDGKEGREYISTVVDIGKKLKYFDLNNKNNVFSIQIPIFFDYLEDYNYRIIQSIAFAAKECSTFAILPLKYYKSLKLDSIIPLIRFNEIKEVDENKVIEILFENNFDELKIIREKYKDKILIIRVKADEKLEDNIINLYKIGIDAIHIEFSINGLDFTKERKNAKYVIRKVHNVLLKNGIRNEISILGSGGINLAEHVVKAMICGLDCVGINSVVHLALQSKMEITNGKIIFKPRKIDVEWGKQRLMNLLAAWHEQIIEALSAMGKRDVRRLRGDIGRAIFYEEIRKEVFADIKKAF
;
A
#
# COMPACT_ATOMS: atom_id res chain seq x y z
N MET A 1 31.88 -49.20 -9.73
CA MET A 1 31.68 -48.47 -8.46
C MET A 1 32.99 -47.78 -8.13
N GLN A 2 33.21 -46.59 -8.70
CA GLN A 2 34.35 -45.72 -8.42
C GLN A 2 33.74 -44.36 -8.12
N ILE A 3 33.79 -43.97 -6.85
CA ILE A 3 33.34 -42.67 -6.37
C ILE A 3 34.44 -41.69 -6.77
N LEU A 4 34.17 -40.87 -7.78
CA LEU A 4 34.99 -39.72 -8.10
C LEU A 4 34.79 -38.69 -6.97
N ASN A 5 35.75 -38.64 -6.05
CA ASN A 5 35.93 -37.52 -5.14
C ASN A 5 36.28 -36.29 -5.98
N HIS A 6 35.29 -35.47 -6.29
CA HIS A 6 35.54 -34.09 -6.68
C HIS A 6 35.77 -33.29 -5.40
N ASP A 7 37.04 -33.00 -5.14
CA ASP A 7 37.46 -31.93 -4.24
C ASP A 7 36.84 -30.61 -4.73
N TYR A 8 35.72 -30.23 -4.13
CA TYR A 8 35.28 -28.84 -4.17
C TYR A 8 36.31 -28.04 -3.37
N PRO A 9 36.94 -27.01 -3.96
CA PRO A 9 37.64 -26.04 -3.15
C PRO A 9 36.57 -25.35 -2.29
N ILE A 10 36.49 -25.74 -1.01
CA ILE A 10 35.76 -25.00 0.01
C ILE A 10 36.55 -23.70 0.18
N SER A 11 36.23 -22.70 -0.64
CA SER A 11 36.73 -21.34 -0.45
C SER A 11 36.21 -20.84 0.89
N HIS A 12 37.14 -20.40 1.73
CA HIS A 12 36.86 -19.70 2.96
C HIS A 12 35.92 -18.50 2.70
N GLU A 13 34.83 -18.42 3.48
CA GLU A 13 33.98 -17.25 3.65
C GLU A 13 33.42 -16.58 2.37
N GLU A 14 32.58 -17.27 1.59
CA GLU A 14 31.54 -16.55 0.86
C GLU A 14 30.53 -16.00 1.86
N LYS A 15 30.77 -14.77 2.35
CA LYS A 15 29.74 -14.00 3.06
C LYS A 15 28.56 -13.86 2.11
N PHE A 16 27.47 -14.57 2.38
CA PHE A 16 26.21 -14.38 1.66
C PHE A 16 25.75 -12.92 1.85
N VAL A 17 26.03 -12.06 0.85
CA VAL A 17 25.62 -10.66 0.89
C VAL A 17 24.14 -10.61 0.51
N ARG A 18 23.29 -10.31 1.49
CA ARG A 18 21.87 -10.03 1.26
C ARG A 18 21.75 -8.89 0.26
N TYR A 19 20.93 -9.07 -0.77
CA TYR A 19 20.53 -8.00 -1.66
C TYR A 19 19.87 -6.86 -0.86
N LYS A 20 20.39 -5.64 -0.96
CA LYS A 20 19.90 -4.48 -0.22
C LYS A 20 19.55 -3.37 -1.18
N ILE A 21 18.37 -2.79 -1.00
CA ILE A 21 17.97 -1.56 -1.68
C ILE A 21 18.41 -0.37 -0.83
N GLU A 22 18.97 0.65 -1.47
CA GLU A 22 19.36 1.88 -0.79
C GLU A 22 18.13 2.69 -0.35
N LYS A 23 18.02 2.92 0.96
CA LYS A 23 16.92 3.67 1.58
C LYS A 23 17.36 5.09 1.87
N ARG A 24 16.54 6.06 1.51
CA ARG A 24 16.72 7.48 1.87
C ARG A 24 15.37 8.10 2.20
N LEU A 25 15.33 8.99 3.20
CA LEU A 25 14.10 9.65 3.59
C LEU A 25 13.51 10.44 2.41
N ALA A 26 12.27 10.14 2.05
CA ALA A 26 11.54 10.79 0.97
C ALA A 26 10.18 11.28 1.49
N PRO A 27 10.13 12.45 2.14
CA PRO A 27 8.99 12.86 2.96
C PRO A 27 7.71 13.03 2.16
N ASN A 28 6.58 12.83 2.83
CA ASN A 28 5.26 13.09 2.27
C ASN A 28 5.14 14.57 1.84
N LYS A 29 4.82 14.82 0.55
CA LYS A 29 4.67 16.18 0.00
C LYS A 29 3.25 16.71 0.13
N TYR A 30 2.27 15.82 0.09
CA TYR A 30 0.87 16.18 0.03
C TYR A 30 0.13 15.86 1.32
N LYS A 31 -0.69 16.82 1.76
CA LYS A 31 -1.58 16.62 2.91
C LYS A 31 -2.64 15.57 2.60
N ILE A 32 -2.80 14.66 3.54
CA ILE A 32 -3.87 13.65 3.55
C ILE A 32 -5.08 14.28 4.25
N PRO A 33 -6.29 14.14 3.70
CA PRO A 33 -7.50 14.60 4.36
C PRO A 33 -7.62 13.99 5.76
N HIS A 34 -7.77 14.83 6.78
CA HIS A 34 -7.99 14.39 8.15
C HIS A 34 -9.44 13.87 8.32
N ARG A 35 -9.65 12.84 9.14
CA ARG A 35 -10.94 12.15 9.33
C ARG A 35 -12.08 13.08 9.74
N PHE A 36 -11.79 13.98 10.66
CA PHE A 36 -12.77 14.92 11.20
C PHE A 36 -12.55 16.33 10.66
N GLU A 37 -13.66 17.03 10.43
CA GLU A 37 -13.72 18.44 10.08
C GLU A 37 -14.42 19.21 11.21
N PRO A 38 -13.67 19.65 12.25
CA PRO A 38 -14.21 20.53 13.27
C PRO A 38 -14.63 21.87 12.66
N LYS A 39 -15.87 22.28 12.94
CA LYS A 39 -16.45 23.56 12.51
C LYS A 39 -17.03 24.29 13.71
N ILE A 40 -17.09 25.60 13.57
CA ILE A 40 -17.67 26.49 14.57
C ILE A 40 -18.73 27.36 13.94
N ASN A 41 -19.85 27.48 14.63
CA ASN A 41 -20.88 28.43 14.31
C ASN A 41 -20.46 29.80 14.86
N LYS A 42 -20.08 30.71 13.96
CA LYS A 42 -19.59 32.05 14.31
C LYS A 42 -20.66 32.88 15.04
N ILE A 43 -21.94 32.70 14.73
CA ILE A 43 -23.05 33.45 15.32
C ILE A 43 -23.25 33.00 16.77
N GLU A 44 -23.31 31.69 16.99
CA GLU A 44 -23.48 31.13 18.34
C GLU A 44 -22.23 31.36 19.20
N LEU A 45 -21.04 31.33 18.60
CA LEU A 45 -19.82 31.74 19.28
C LEU A 45 -19.91 33.21 19.74
N ALA A 46 -20.35 34.11 18.86
CA ALA A 46 -20.50 35.51 19.21
C ALA A 46 -21.53 35.72 20.32
N LYS A 47 -22.68 35.02 20.26
CA LYS A 47 -23.68 35.05 21.34
C LYS A 47 -23.12 34.55 22.66
N LEU A 48 -22.39 33.44 22.64
CA LEU A 48 -21.74 32.88 23.84
C LEU A 48 -20.77 33.90 24.44
N ILE A 49 -19.87 34.46 23.62
CA ILE A 49 -18.90 35.47 24.06
C ILE A 49 -19.61 36.70 24.63
N ILE A 50 -20.66 37.19 23.98
CA ILE A 50 -21.44 38.34 24.46
C ILE A 50 -22.14 38.00 25.78
N ASN A 51 -22.74 36.81 25.91
CA ASN A 51 -23.44 36.42 27.13
C ASN A 51 -22.47 36.29 28.30
N GLU A 52 -21.34 35.59 28.12
CA GLU A 52 -20.33 35.47 29.16
C GLU A 52 -19.70 36.82 29.50
N PHE A 53 -19.49 37.69 28.51
CA PHE A 53 -19.01 39.06 28.74
C PHE A 53 -20.02 39.89 29.54
N ASN A 54 -21.32 39.78 29.23
CA ASN A 54 -22.39 40.44 29.95
C ASN A 54 -22.52 39.90 31.38
N GLU A 55 -22.45 38.59 31.61
CA GLU A 55 -22.44 38.00 32.94
C GLU A 55 -21.20 38.42 33.75
N LEU A 56 -20.04 38.51 33.11
CA LEU A 56 -18.82 39.06 33.70
C LEU A 56 -19.02 40.52 34.14
N ILE A 57 -19.61 41.35 33.29
CA ILE A 57 -19.91 42.75 33.61
C ILE A 57 -20.97 42.85 34.71
N LEU A 58 -22.03 42.04 34.67
CA LEU A 58 -23.10 42.05 35.68
C LEU A 58 -22.58 41.59 37.04
N SER A 59 -21.85 40.48 37.09
CA SER A 59 -21.24 39.98 38.33
C SER A 59 -20.25 40.99 38.92
N TYR A 60 -19.53 41.70 38.05
CA TYR A 60 -18.67 42.82 38.43
C TYR A 60 -19.46 44.01 39.01
N LEU A 61 -20.49 44.49 38.31
CA LEU A 61 -21.33 45.60 38.78
C LEU A 61 -22.00 45.29 40.12
N LEU A 62 -22.51 44.07 40.29
CA LEU A 62 -23.11 43.62 41.56
C LEU A 62 -22.08 43.55 42.69
N PHE A 63 -20.85 43.13 42.41
CA PHE A 63 -19.76 43.08 43.40
C PHE A 63 -19.32 44.50 43.82
N GLU A 64 -19.16 45.42 42.87
CA GLU A 64 -18.83 46.83 43.14
C GLU A 64 -19.95 47.54 43.92
N ILE A 65 -21.21 47.39 43.50
CA ILE A 65 -22.36 47.96 44.23
C ILE A 65 -22.40 47.45 45.67
N LYS A 66 -22.16 46.16 45.89
CA LYS A 66 -22.13 45.57 47.23
C LYS A 66 -20.98 46.09 48.09
N ASN A 67 -19.81 46.36 47.50
CA ASN A 67 -18.67 46.95 48.21
C ASN A 67 -18.86 48.45 48.50
N ILE A 68 -19.46 49.20 47.57
CA ILE A 68 -19.80 50.62 47.74
C ILE A 68 -20.89 50.80 48.80
N ILE A 69 -21.85 49.89 48.92
CA ILE A 69 -22.84 49.92 50.01
C ILE A 69 -22.18 49.60 51.38
N LYS A 70 -21.07 48.87 51.38
CA LYS A 70 -20.35 48.46 52.60
C LYS A 70 -19.32 49.48 53.09
N GLU A 71 -18.82 50.35 52.20
CA GLU A 71 -17.90 51.45 52.52
C GLU A 71 -18.65 52.78 52.46
N ASP A 72 -18.63 53.60 53.52
CA ASP A 72 -19.19 54.95 53.49
C ASP A 72 -18.72 55.72 52.24
N ILE A 73 -19.65 56.11 51.37
CA ILE A 73 -19.39 56.82 50.10
C ILE A 73 -18.49 58.05 50.32
N PHE A 74 -18.59 58.71 51.48
CA PHE A 74 -17.77 59.85 51.88
C PHE A 74 -16.28 59.54 52.12
N LYS A 75 -15.89 58.30 52.45
CA LYS A 75 -14.48 57.89 52.63
C LYS A 75 -13.76 57.63 51.30
N ILE A 76 -14.49 57.25 50.25
CA ILE A 76 -13.94 56.93 48.93
C ILE A 76 -13.52 58.21 48.20
N ILE A 77 -14.32 59.28 48.32
CA ILE A 77 -14.08 60.58 47.66
C ILE A 77 -12.78 61.26 48.16
N ARG A 78 -12.33 60.97 49.39
CA ARG A 78 -11.12 61.59 50.00
C ARG A 78 -9.77 60.97 49.60
N LYS A 79 -9.73 59.82 48.91
CA LYS A 79 -8.48 59.12 48.55
C LYS A 79 -8.38 58.85 47.05
N GLN A 80 -7.96 59.86 46.27
CA GLN A 80 -7.76 59.75 44.82
C GLN A 80 -6.71 58.68 44.41
N GLU A 81 -5.78 58.29 45.29
CA GLU A 81 -4.77 57.25 44.99
C GLU A 81 -5.32 55.82 44.88
N LYS A 82 -6.45 55.48 45.52
CA LYS A 82 -6.99 54.10 45.50
C LYS A 82 -7.70 53.70 44.21
N LEU A 83 -8.11 54.67 43.38
CA LEU A 83 -8.94 54.40 42.22
C LEU A 83 -8.13 53.76 41.08
N LYS A 84 -6.89 54.24 40.85
CA LYS A 84 -6.00 53.73 39.78
C LYS A 84 -5.55 52.29 40.04
N ASP A 85 -5.20 51.96 41.27
CA ASP A 85 -4.81 50.60 41.66
C ASP A 85 -6.00 49.63 41.59
N LYS A 86 -7.20 50.07 42.02
CA LYS A 86 -8.43 49.32 41.82
C LYS A 86 -8.69 49.07 40.33
N ILE A 87 -8.61 50.10 39.47
CA ILE A 87 -8.78 49.96 38.01
C ILE A 87 -7.77 48.96 37.42
N THR A 88 -6.52 48.98 37.88
CA THR A 88 -5.47 48.07 37.40
C THR A 88 -5.70 46.63 37.85
N GLN A 89 -6.14 46.42 39.09
CA GLN A 89 -6.53 45.12 39.61
C GLN A 89 -7.77 44.57 38.88
N ILE A 90 -8.73 45.43 38.56
CA ILE A 90 -9.92 45.10 37.77
C ILE A 90 -9.51 44.66 36.36
N TYR A 91 -8.65 45.43 35.70
CA TYR A 91 -8.12 45.08 34.39
C TYR A 91 -7.42 43.71 34.41
N ASN A 92 -6.62 43.42 35.43
CA ASN A 92 -5.93 42.14 35.58
C ASN A 92 -6.90 40.97 35.83
N ASN A 93 -7.93 41.16 36.66
CA ASN A 93 -8.95 40.14 36.91
C ASN A 93 -9.81 39.84 35.68
N LEU A 94 -10.22 40.89 34.94
CA LEU A 94 -10.91 40.74 33.66
C LEU A 94 -10.01 40.02 32.64
N LYS A 95 -8.71 40.34 32.60
CA LYS A 95 -7.72 39.69 31.73
C LYS A 95 -7.52 38.20 32.06
N ILE A 96 -7.49 37.82 33.34
CA ILE A 96 -7.37 36.41 33.77
C ILE A 96 -8.62 35.62 33.39
N ARG A 97 -9.81 36.17 33.62
CA ARG A 97 -11.08 35.49 33.26
C ARG A 97 -11.30 35.44 31.75
N TYR A 98 -10.92 36.48 31.02
CA TYR A 98 -10.88 36.46 29.56
C TYR A 98 -9.94 35.36 29.06
N LYS A 99 -8.76 35.20 29.68
CA LYS A 99 -7.88 34.06 29.39
C LYS A 99 -8.59 32.73 29.60
N ALA A 100 -9.24 32.51 30.74
CA ALA A 100 -9.95 31.27 31.06
C ALA A 100 -11.07 30.92 30.07
N LEU A 101 -11.82 31.92 29.59
CA LEU A 101 -12.87 31.79 28.56
C LEU A 101 -12.35 31.14 27.27
N PHE A 102 -11.11 31.47 26.91
CA PHE A 102 -10.45 30.99 25.70
C PHE A 102 -9.47 29.84 25.96
N ASP A 103 -9.34 29.38 27.21
CA ASP A 103 -8.37 28.38 27.67
C ASP A 103 -8.93 26.95 27.63
N ARG A 104 -9.54 26.56 26.49
CA ARG A 104 -9.67 25.18 25.95
C ARG A 104 -11.08 24.59 25.97
N PRO A 105 -11.78 24.60 24.82
CA PRO A 105 -12.79 23.58 24.54
C PRO A 105 -12.16 22.23 24.15
N CYS A 106 -10.83 22.10 24.01
CA CYS A 106 -10.21 20.86 23.56
C CYS A 106 -8.80 20.62 24.11
N GLU A 107 -8.63 19.49 24.82
CA GLU A 107 -7.36 18.98 25.35
C GLU A 107 -6.32 18.69 24.25
N TYR A 108 -6.77 18.27 23.06
CA TYR A 108 -5.91 18.01 21.90
C TYR A 108 -5.48 19.30 21.17
N GLY A 109 -5.88 20.48 21.66
CA GLY A 109 -5.50 21.76 21.07
C GLY A 109 -6.11 22.04 19.69
N VAL A 110 -7.23 21.38 19.36
CA VAL A 110 -8.00 21.61 18.12
C VAL A 110 -8.42 23.06 18.01
N PHE A 111 -8.90 23.65 19.09
CA PHE A 111 -9.30 25.04 19.14
C PHE A 111 -8.20 25.85 19.81
N SER A 112 -7.26 26.33 19.00
CA SER A 112 -6.14 27.14 19.50
C SER A 112 -5.68 28.17 18.46
N GLY A 113 -5.49 29.42 18.91
CA GLY A 113 -5.00 30.53 18.09
C GLY A 113 -4.08 31.46 18.90
N ILE A 114 -3.44 32.44 18.24
CA ILE A 114 -2.48 33.37 18.85
C ILE A 114 -3.10 34.19 19.99
N LEU A 115 -4.41 34.43 19.95
CA LEU A 115 -5.16 35.14 20.99
C LEU A 115 -6.00 34.20 21.89
N GLY A 116 -5.78 32.89 21.80
CA GLY A 116 -6.69 31.88 22.36
C GLY A 116 -7.93 31.64 21.47
N GLY A 117 -8.66 30.56 21.74
CA GLY A 117 -10.03 30.40 21.24
C GLY A 117 -10.30 29.41 20.10
N PHE A 118 -11.56 29.49 19.66
CA PHE A 118 -12.26 28.62 18.73
C PHE A 118 -11.77 28.77 17.27
N LEU A 119 -10.47 28.62 16.99
CA LEU A 119 -9.99 28.45 15.61
C LEU A 119 -9.63 26.97 15.40
N PRO A 120 -10.34 26.25 14.51
CA PRO A 120 -10.18 24.81 14.39
C PRO A 120 -8.93 24.44 13.57
N LYS A 121 -7.96 23.80 14.24
CA LYS A 121 -6.84 23.05 13.65
C LYS A 121 -7.31 21.62 13.37
N LYS A 122 -7.79 21.39 12.15
CA LYS A 122 -8.46 20.14 11.75
C LYS A 122 -7.60 18.92 12.02
N GLU A 123 -6.30 19.02 11.74
CA GLU A 123 -5.29 17.98 11.88
C GLU A 123 -5.08 17.46 13.32
N LYS A 124 -5.60 18.16 14.34
CA LYS A 124 -5.46 17.75 15.74
C LYS A 124 -6.69 17.05 16.31
N CYS A 125 -7.77 16.93 15.54
CA CYS A 125 -9.05 16.47 16.07
C CYS A 125 -9.09 14.95 16.24
N THR A 126 -9.25 14.45 17.45
CA THR A 126 -9.36 12.99 17.70
C THR A 126 -10.80 12.48 17.65
N GLY A 127 -11.79 13.37 17.54
CA GLY A 127 -13.20 12.99 17.51
C GLY A 127 -13.75 12.54 18.86
N CYS A 128 -13.13 12.93 19.99
CA CYS A 128 -13.65 12.62 21.33
C CYS A 128 -14.99 13.31 21.69
N LEU A 129 -15.46 14.23 20.85
CA LEU A 129 -16.72 14.98 20.98
C LEU A 129 -16.90 15.84 22.23
N ARG A 130 -15.95 15.87 23.17
CA ARG A 130 -15.99 16.71 24.38
C ARG A 130 -16.33 18.17 24.09
N CYS A 131 -15.62 18.78 23.14
CA CYS A 131 -15.86 20.16 22.70
C CYS A 131 -17.30 20.42 22.21
N TRP A 132 -17.94 19.41 21.59
CA TRP A 132 -19.32 19.50 21.15
C TRP A 132 -20.30 19.30 22.31
N GLN A 133 -19.97 18.45 23.27
CA GLN A 133 -20.78 18.28 24.49
C GLN A 133 -20.76 19.53 25.39
N GLU A 134 -19.59 20.14 25.58
CA GLU A 134 -19.44 21.35 26.39
C GLU A 134 -20.04 22.59 25.69
N TYR A 135 -19.95 22.66 24.36
CA TYR A 135 -20.43 23.81 23.58
C TYR A 135 -21.32 23.39 22.39
N PRO A 136 -22.52 22.83 22.64
CA PRO A 136 -23.34 22.17 21.62
C PRO A 136 -23.85 23.09 20.51
N ASN A 137 -24.03 24.38 20.81
CA ASN A 137 -24.48 25.39 19.84
C ASN A 137 -23.33 25.99 19.03
N VAL A 138 -22.10 25.93 19.57
CA VAL A 138 -20.92 26.60 19.01
C VAL A 138 -20.09 25.64 18.16
N VAL A 139 -19.80 24.45 18.66
CA VAL A 139 -18.89 23.50 18.03
C VAL A 139 -19.68 22.40 17.35
N ARG A 140 -19.29 22.03 16.13
CA ARG A 140 -19.79 20.84 15.44
C ARG A 140 -18.62 20.05 14.88
N ILE A 141 -18.62 18.74 15.09
CA ILE A 141 -17.63 17.83 14.54
C ILE A 141 -18.30 17.02 13.43
N TYR A 142 -17.86 17.23 12.19
CA TYR A 142 -18.35 16.46 11.04
C TYR A 142 -17.28 15.49 10.56
N TYR A 143 -17.70 14.45 9.86
CA TYR A 143 -16.77 13.68 9.02
C TYR A 143 -16.36 14.53 7.81
N ASN A 144 -15.07 14.52 7.50
CA ASN A 144 -14.55 15.20 6.34
C ASN A 144 -14.97 14.46 5.07
N LYS A 145 -15.69 15.15 4.16
CA LYS A 145 -16.17 14.56 2.91
C LYS A 145 -15.03 14.07 2.01
N GLU A 146 -13.89 14.75 1.99
CA GLU A 146 -12.71 14.30 1.23
C GLU A 146 -12.09 13.05 1.81
N TYR A 147 -12.10 12.92 3.15
CA TYR A 147 -11.65 11.71 3.82
C TYR A 147 -12.58 10.53 3.49
N LEU A 148 -13.91 10.71 3.56
CA LEU A 148 -14.85 9.63 3.25
C LEU A 148 -14.69 9.15 1.80
N LYS A 149 -14.54 10.06 0.83
CA LYS A 149 -14.26 9.69 -0.56
C LYS A 149 -12.95 8.93 -0.73
N MET A 150 -11.92 9.32 0.03
CA MET A 150 -10.64 8.62 0.04
C MET A 150 -10.80 7.21 0.65
N GLU A 151 -11.54 7.09 1.75
CA GLU A 151 -11.85 5.82 2.41
C GLU A 151 -12.63 4.87 1.48
N ASP A 152 -13.64 5.35 0.77
CA ASP A 152 -14.36 4.58 -0.24
C ASP A 152 -13.42 4.09 -1.37
N SER A 153 -12.52 4.96 -1.83
CA SER A 153 -11.53 4.63 -2.87
C SER A 153 -10.51 3.59 -2.39
N LEU A 154 -10.10 3.66 -1.12
CA LEU A 154 -9.24 2.66 -0.48
C LEU A 154 -9.96 1.31 -0.35
N ASN A 155 -11.20 1.32 0.12
CA ASN A 155 -12.02 0.12 0.25
C ASN A 155 -12.22 -0.56 -1.11
N PHE A 156 -12.38 0.21 -2.20
CA PHE A 156 -12.45 -0.33 -3.56
C PHE A 156 -11.18 -1.09 -3.97
N LEU A 157 -10.01 -0.64 -3.51
CA LEU A 157 -8.73 -1.33 -3.70
C LEU A 157 -8.51 -2.49 -2.71
N GLY A 158 -9.48 -2.78 -1.84
CA GLY A 158 -9.33 -3.76 -0.77
C GLY A 158 -8.34 -3.32 0.30
N LEU A 159 -8.19 -2.01 0.50
CA LEU A 159 -7.29 -1.42 1.50
C LEU A 159 -8.07 -0.72 2.61
N LYS A 160 -7.57 -0.90 3.84
CA LYS A 160 -8.00 -0.16 5.02
C LYS A 160 -7.13 1.08 5.20
N LEU A 161 -7.63 2.06 5.94
CA LEU A 161 -6.90 3.28 6.24
C LEU A 161 -5.52 3.02 6.89
N ASN A 162 -5.48 2.07 7.82
CA ASN A 162 -4.25 1.69 8.52
C ASN A 162 -3.17 1.13 7.60
N GLU A 163 -3.58 0.42 6.55
CA GLU A 163 -2.71 -0.15 5.52
C GLU A 163 -2.24 0.95 4.56
N PHE A 164 -3.13 1.90 4.20
CA PHE A 164 -2.74 3.08 3.44
C PHE A 164 -1.67 3.93 4.14
N PHE A 165 -1.82 4.20 5.43
CA PHE A 165 -0.78 4.92 6.19
C PHE A 165 0.53 4.13 6.30
N MET A 166 0.44 2.80 6.36
CA MET A 166 1.62 1.93 6.33
C MET A 166 2.36 2.07 5.00
N ILE A 167 1.67 1.97 3.87
CA ILE A 167 2.25 2.19 2.52
C ILE A 167 2.94 3.56 2.42
N LEU A 168 2.33 4.61 2.99
CA LEU A 168 2.93 5.94 2.99
C LEU A 168 4.18 6.04 3.85
N CYS A 169 4.21 5.36 5.00
CA CYS A 169 5.37 5.28 5.87
C CYS A 169 6.49 4.49 5.20
N GLU A 170 6.18 3.31 4.65
CA GLU A 170 7.11 2.46 3.89
C GLU A 170 7.72 3.21 2.71
N ALA A 171 6.91 3.95 1.95
CA ALA A 171 7.40 4.79 0.85
C ALA A 171 8.24 5.98 1.34
N GLU A 172 7.95 6.52 2.53
CA GLU A 172 8.67 7.65 3.11
C GLU A 172 10.05 7.27 3.66
N THR A 173 10.14 6.16 4.40
CA THR A 173 11.35 5.79 5.17
C THR A 173 12.07 4.55 4.62
N GLY A 174 11.36 3.67 3.92
CA GLY A 174 11.84 2.33 3.57
C GLY A 174 11.90 1.37 4.76
N GLU A 175 11.24 1.72 5.86
CA GLU A 175 11.18 0.90 7.07
C GLU A 175 9.82 0.23 7.21
N GLU A 176 9.82 -0.92 7.88
CA GLU A 176 8.61 -1.62 8.27
C GLU A 176 8.02 -0.97 9.52
N LEU A 177 6.73 -0.67 9.50
CA LEU A 177 6.04 -0.15 10.67
C LEU A 177 5.62 -1.30 11.59
N VAL A 178 6.46 -1.64 12.56
CA VAL A 178 6.11 -2.63 13.60
C VAL A 178 5.03 -2.04 14.51
N LYS A 179 3.77 -2.41 14.31
CA LYS A 179 2.69 -2.04 15.22
C LYS A 179 2.76 -2.90 16.47
N GLY A 180 3.36 -2.38 17.53
CA GLY A 180 3.11 -2.89 18.88
C GLY A 180 1.61 -2.82 19.18
N MET A 181 1.07 -3.84 19.84
CA MET A 181 -0.35 -4.02 20.23
C MET A 181 -1.27 -4.66 19.17
N GLY A 182 -0.97 -5.90 18.76
CA GLY A 182 -1.93 -6.83 18.16
C GLY A 182 -2.48 -6.47 16.78
N TYR A 183 -2.93 -7.48 16.04
CA TYR A 183 -3.63 -7.28 14.78
C TYR A 183 -4.98 -6.59 15.03
N LYS A 184 -5.11 -5.32 14.62
CA LYS A 184 -6.33 -4.49 14.79
C LYS A 184 -7.28 -4.55 13.57
N GLY A 185 -6.98 -5.40 12.60
CA GLY A 185 -7.83 -5.65 11.44
C GLY A 185 -8.91 -6.70 11.74
N PRO A 186 -9.86 -6.93 10.81
CA PRO A 186 -10.76 -8.06 10.88
C PRO A 186 -9.97 -9.36 10.75
N TYR A 187 -10.16 -10.31 11.68
CA TYR A 187 -9.40 -11.58 11.72
C TYR A 187 -9.36 -12.30 10.37
N ALA A 188 -10.41 -12.21 9.56
CA ALA A 188 -10.41 -12.59 8.16
C ALA A 188 -11.22 -11.57 7.35
N GLY A 189 -10.93 -11.47 6.05
CA GLY A 189 -11.61 -10.56 5.13
C GLY A 189 -11.81 -11.16 3.75
N SER A 190 -12.33 -10.34 2.84
CA SER A 190 -12.42 -10.71 1.42
C SER A 190 -11.02 -10.71 0.79
N PHE A 191 -10.88 -11.32 -0.39
CA PHE A 191 -9.64 -11.26 -1.16
C PHE A 191 -8.45 -11.89 -0.41
N TRP A 192 -7.29 -11.24 -0.38
CA TRP A 192 -6.09 -11.77 0.29
C TRP A 192 -6.22 -11.87 1.81
N ASP A 193 -7.09 -11.07 2.45
CA ASP A 193 -7.37 -11.15 3.89
C ASP A 193 -8.05 -12.46 4.30
N GLY A 194 -8.59 -13.21 3.32
CA GLY A 194 -9.16 -14.54 3.53
C GLY A 194 -8.12 -15.67 3.49
N ILE A 195 -6.82 -15.34 3.44
CA ILE A 195 -5.72 -16.29 3.51
C ILE A 195 -4.85 -15.93 4.72
N TRP A 196 -4.64 -16.88 5.61
CA TRP A 196 -3.67 -16.79 6.69
C TRP A 196 -2.42 -17.57 6.33
N LEU A 197 -1.27 -17.00 6.63
CA LEU A 197 0.00 -17.70 6.46
C LEU A 197 0.24 -18.58 7.69
N ASP A 198 0.53 -19.85 7.46
CA ASP A 198 0.88 -20.77 8.53
C ASP A 198 2.35 -20.61 8.92
N MET A 199 2.57 -19.96 10.05
CA MET A 199 3.88 -19.72 10.67
C MET A 199 4.10 -20.63 11.90
N SER A 200 3.29 -21.67 12.08
CA SER A 200 3.31 -22.51 13.27
C SER A 200 4.55 -23.40 13.38
N GLU A 201 5.29 -23.57 12.29
CA GLU A 201 6.48 -24.41 12.28
C GLU A 201 7.71 -23.59 12.72
N ILE A 202 8.18 -23.85 13.94
CA ILE A 202 9.49 -23.37 14.42
C ILE A 202 10.58 -24.23 13.76
N VAL A 203 10.79 -24.02 12.47
CA VAL A 203 11.83 -24.69 11.68
C VAL A 203 12.95 -23.72 11.32
N ARG A 204 14.12 -24.29 10.99
CA ARG A 204 15.20 -23.53 10.38
C ARG A 204 14.88 -23.19 8.92
N PRO A 205 15.16 -21.97 8.42
CA PRO A 205 15.72 -20.81 9.12
C PRO A 205 14.82 -20.33 10.24
N THR A 206 15.38 -20.22 11.45
CA THR A 206 14.75 -19.53 12.58
C THR A 206 14.53 -18.05 12.22
N ARG A 207 13.88 -17.26 13.10
CA ARG A 207 13.75 -15.79 12.99
C ARG A 207 15.05 -15.05 12.58
N ASP A 208 16.17 -15.71 12.81
CA ASP A 208 17.53 -15.49 12.32
C ASP A 208 17.63 -15.12 10.82
N GLY A 209 16.67 -15.58 10.00
CA GLY A 209 16.52 -15.19 8.61
C GLY A 209 16.28 -13.69 8.45
N LYS A 210 15.47 -13.03 9.29
CA LYS A 210 15.31 -11.56 9.27
C LYS A 210 16.61 -10.85 9.70
N GLU A 211 17.23 -11.34 10.77
CA GLU A 211 18.46 -10.78 11.35
C GLU A 211 19.72 -10.97 10.47
N GLY A 212 19.61 -11.67 9.34
CA GLY A 212 20.73 -11.87 8.41
C GLY A 212 21.73 -12.94 8.84
N ARG A 213 21.37 -13.77 9.81
CA ARG A 213 22.17 -14.91 10.25
C ARG A 213 22.05 -16.11 9.31
N GLU A 214 20.95 -16.20 8.57
CA GLU A 214 20.78 -17.15 7.46
C GLU A 214 20.43 -16.41 6.15
N TYR A 215 20.97 -16.89 5.04
CA TYR A 215 20.64 -16.36 3.71
C TYR A 215 19.27 -16.88 3.25
N ILE A 216 18.39 -15.95 2.89
CA ILE A 216 17.10 -16.23 2.25
C ILE A 216 17.16 -15.62 0.84
N SER A 217 17.12 -16.48 -0.17
CA SER A 217 17.07 -16.05 -1.57
C SER A 217 15.67 -15.55 -1.92
N THR A 218 15.61 -14.31 -2.40
CA THR A 218 14.40 -13.72 -2.99
C THR A 218 14.46 -13.65 -4.51
N VAL A 219 15.46 -14.28 -5.11
CA VAL A 219 15.66 -14.31 -6.55
C VAL A 219 14.58 -15.15 -7.22
N VAL A 220 14.00 -14.63 -8.30
CA VAL A 220 13.06 -15.38 -9.15
C VAL A 220 13.54 -15.40 -10.59
N ASP A 221 13.32 -16.54 -11.24
CA ASP A 221 13.68 -16.79 -12.64
C ASP A 221 12.41 -16.81 -13.50
N ILE A 222 12.38 -15.94 -14.52
CA ILE A 222 11.22 -15.73 -15.40
C ILE A 222 11.58 -16.16 -16.82
N GLY A 223 10.78 -17.07 -17.37
CA GLY A 223 10.94 -17.60 -18.72
C GLY A 223 10.79 -19.11 -18.77
N LYS A 224 11.25 -19.71 -19.88
CA LYS A 224 11.11 -21.14 -20.13
C LYS A 224 12.20 -21.92 -19.40
N LYS A 225 11.77 -22.91 -18.64
CA LYS A 225 12.64 -23.81 -17.88
C LYS A 225 12.63 -25.19 -18.53
N LEU A 226 13.78 -25.84 -18.52
CA LEU A 226 13.92 -27.19 -19.03
C LEU A 226 13.18 -28.17 -18.12
N LYS A 227 12.51 -29.15 -18.73
CA LYS A 227 11.79 -30.20 -18.02
C LYS A 227 12.72 -31.08 -17.18
N TYR A 228 13.91 -31.32 -17.70
CA TYR A 228 14.98 -32.09 -17.08
C TYR A 228 16.27 -31.31 -17.21
N PHE A 229 17.21 -31.57 -16.29
CA PHE A 229 18.54 -31.01 -16.39
C PHE A 229 19.23 -31.50 -17.67
N ASP A 230 19.81 -30.57 -18.42
CA ASP A 230 20.59 -30.82 -19.62
C ASP A 230 21.90 -30.04 -19.51
N LEU A 231 23.02 -30.70 -19.74
CA LEU A 231 24.35 -30.07 -19.71
C LEU A 231 24.58 -29.13 -20.89
N ASN A 232 23.95 -29.43 -22.04
CA ASN A 232 24.18 -28.72 -23.30
C ASN A 232 23.17 -27.58 -23.51
N ASN A 233 21.98 -27.70 -22.93
CA ASN A 233 20.93 -26.69 -23.03
C ASN A 233 20.77 -25.93 -21.71
N LYS A 234 20.59 -24.61 -21.80
CA LYS A 234 20.31 -23.76 -20.64
C LYS A 234 18.85 -23.32 -20.65
N ASN A 235 18.33 -23.02 -19.46
CA ASN A 235 17.03 -22.37 -19.33
C ASN A 235 17.02 -21.03 -20.08
N ASN A 236 15.93 -20.71 -20.78
CA ASN A 236 15.72 -19.41 -21.40
C ASN A 236 15.03 -18.49 -20.41
N VAL A 237 15.78 -18.02 -19.41
CA VAL A 237 15.27 -17.23 -18.29
C VAL A 237 16.11 -15.98 -18.05
N PHE A 238 15.50 -14.99 -17.43
CA PHE A 238 16.20 -13.89 -16.76
C PHE A 238 15.82 -13.87 -15.27
N SER A 239 16.71 -13.34 -14.44
CA SER A 239 16.55 -13.34 -12.99
C SER A 239 16.41 -11.92 -12.46
N ILE A 240 15.56 -11.76 -11.44
CA ILE A 240 15.42 -10.51 -10.67
C ILE A 240 15.63 -10.77 -9.19
N GLN A 241 16.00 -9.75 -8.44
CA GLN A 241 16.39 -9.90 -7.02
C GLN A 241 15.21 -9.97 -6.04
N ILE A 242 14.05 -9.48 -6.45
CA ILE A 242 12.83 -9.38 -5.64
C ILE A 242 11.67 -9.91 -6.48
N PRO A 243 10.73 -10.70 -5.92
CA PRO A 243 9.62 -11.30 -6.68
C PRO A 243 8.51 -10.31 -7.08
N ILE A 244 8.87 -9.05 -7.30
CA ILE A 244 7.97 -7.93 -7.59
C ILE A 244 8.44 -7.21 -8.84
N PHE A 245 7.54 -6.93 -9.77
CA PHE A 245 7.79 -6.04 -10.91
C PHE A 245 6.75 -4.91 -10.96
N PHE A 246 7.10 -3.81 -11.63
CA PHE A 246 6.15 -2.71 -11.85
C PHE A 246 5.30 -2.99 -13.08
N ASP A 247 3.99 -3.00 -12.92
CA ASP A 247 3.06 -3.19 -14.03
C ASP A 247 2.42 -1.87 -14.48
N TYR A 248 2.23 -1.75 -15.78
CA TYR A 248 1.51 -0.64 -16.36
C TYR A 248 0.01 -0.77 -16.09
N LEU A 249 -0.63 0.33 -15.68
CA LEU A 249 -2.07 0.37 -15.41
C LEU A 249 -2.79 1.23 -16.44
N GLU A 250 -2.45 2.51 -16.47
CA GLU A 250 -3.06 3.52 -17.29
C GLU A 250 -2.02 4.56 -17.67
N ASP A 251 -2.41 5.53 -18.50
CA ASP A 251 -1.49 6.52 -19.02
C ASP A 251 -0.98 7.44 -17.90
N TYR A 252 0.16 7.05 -17.35
CA TYR A 252 0.87 7.78 -16.33
C TYR A 252 1.41 9.11 -16.86
N ASN A 253 1.56 10.08 -15.97
CA ASN A 253 2.41 11.23 -16.26
C ASN A 253 3.85 10.76 -16.55
N TYR A 254 4.50 11.34 -17.55
CA TYR A 254 5.87 10.96 -17.94
C TYR A 254 6.88 10.95 -16.77
N ARG A 255 6.74 11.85 -15.79
CA ARG A 255 7.61 11.87 -14.60
C ARG A 255 7.41 10.65 -13.69
N ILE A 256 6.19 10.13 -13.61
CA ILE A 256 5.91 8.88 -12.89
C ILE A 256 6.56 7.71 -13.63
N ILE A 257 6.43 7.67 -14.95
CA ILE A 257 7.09 6.66 -15.79
C ILE A 257 8.61 6.65 -15.57
N GLN A 258 9.25 7.83 -15.58
CA GLN A 258 10.67 7.96 -15.27
C GLN A 258 11.00 7.43 -13.86
N SER A 259 10.18 7.78 -12.87
CA SER A 259 10.36 7.34 -11.48
C SER A 259 10.29 5.82 -11.37
N ILE A 260 9.31 5.19 -12.04
CA ILE A 260 9.14 3.73 -12.09
C ILE A 260 10.36 3.08 -12.77
N ALA A 261 10.75 3.57 -13.94
CA ALA A 261 11.81 2.95 -14.73
C ALA A 261 13.19 3.01 -14.02
N PHE A 262 13.50 4.15 -13.40
CA PHE A 262 14.71 4.27 -12.59
C PHE A 262 14.64 3.43 -11.32
N ALA A 263 13.49 3.38 -10.63
CA ALA A 263 13.34 2.53 -9.45
C ALA A 263 13.48 1.04 -9.80
N ALA A 264 12.92 0.60 -10.93
CA ALA A 264 13.08 -0.77 -11.42
C ALA A 264 14.56 -1.12 -11.63
N LYS A 265 15.31 -0.23 -12.27
CA LYS A 265 16.75 -0.40 -12.51
C LYS A 265 17.53 -0.51 -11.20
N GLU A 266 17.38 0.45 -10.30
CA GLU A 266 18.11 0.49 -9.02
C GLU A 266 17.72 -0.68 -8.10
N CYS A 267 16.47 -1.13 -8.16
CA CYS A 267 15.98 -2.26 -7.39
C CYS A 267 16.25 -3.62 -8.06
N SER A 268 17.00 -3.69 -9.16
CA SER A 268 17.31 -4.94 -9.88
C SER A 268 16.05 -5.77 -10.18
N THR A 269 15.00 -5.08 -10.60
CA THR A 269 13.75 -5.64 -11.11
C THR A 269 13.42 -4.98 -12.46
N PHE A 270 12.24 -5.24 -13.02
CA PHE A 270 11.79 -4.63 -14.26
C PHE A 270 10.47 -3.90 -14.10
N ALA A 271 10.20 -3.04 -15.08
CA ALA A 271 8.92 -2.41 -15.31
C ALA A 271 8.42 -2.81 -16.68
N ILE A 272 7.16 -3.22 -16.76
CA ILE A 272 6.48 -3.35 -18.05
C ILE A 272 5.89 -1.99 -18.38
N LEU A 273 6.24 -1.45 -19.56
CA LEU A 273 5.74 -0.16 -20.01
C LEU A 273 5.34 -0.22 -21.50
N PRO A 274 4.28 0.49 -21.91
CA PRO A 274 3.92 0.65 -23.32
C PRO A 274 5.09 1.11 -24.18
N LEU A 275 5.11 0.68 -25.44
CA LEU A 275 6.16 0.96 -26.43
C LEU A 275 6.58 2.44 -26.49
N LYS A 276 5.62 3.37 -26.43
CA LYS A 276 5.90 4.82 -26.46
C LYS A 276 6.84 5.29 -25.35
N TYR A 277 6.71 4.72 -24.16
CA TYR A 277 7.55 5.07 -23.01
C TYR A 277 8.90 4.38 -23.09
N TYR A 278 8.92 3.11 -23.50
CA TYR A 278 10.17 2.38 -23.75
C TYR A 278 11.07 3.13 -24.73
N LYS A 279 10.54 3.54 -25.89
CA LYS A 279 11.31 4.28 -26.91
C LYS A 279 11.96 5.56 -26.41
N SER A 280 11.33 6.22 -25.44
CA SER A 280 11.82 7.48 -24.88
C SER A 280 12.93 7.30 -23.83
N LEU A 281 12.94 6.17 -23.12
CA LEU A 281 13.87 5.92 -22.00
C LEU A 281 14.99 4.94 -22.34
N LYS A 282 14.70 3.91 -23.13
CA LYS A 282 15.64 2.86 -23.58
C LYS A 282 16.50 2.29 -22.45
N LEU A 283 15.87 1.94 -21.34
CA LEU A 283 16.53 1.27 -20.21
C LEU A 283 16.32 -0.24 -20.29
N ASP A 284 17.34 -1.03 -19.99
CA ASP A 284 17.27 -2.50 -19.99
C ASP A 284 16.29 -3.07 -18.94
N SER A 285 16.01 -2.30 -17.89
CA SER A 285 15.00 -2.63 -16.87
C SER A 285 13.56 -2.47 -17.36
N ILE A 286 13.35 -1.98 -18.58
CA ILE A 286 12.01 -1.82 -19.15
C ILE A 286 11.75 -2.98 -20.13
N ILE A 287 10.69 -3.73 -19.87
CA ILE A 287 10.13 -4.68 -20.84
C ILE A 287 9.05 -3.95 -21.64
N PRO A 288 9.20 -3.79 -22.96
CA PRO A 288 8.19 -3.13 -23.76
C PRO A 288 6.94 -4.00 -23.86
N LEU A 289 5.78 -3.40 -23.55
CA LEU A 289 4.46 -3.95 -23.85
C LEU A 289 4.03 -3.52 -25.24
N ILE A 290 3.84 -4.48 -26.12
CA ILE A 290 3.53 -4.28 -27.55
C ILE A 290 2.31 -5.07 -28.01
N ARG A 291 1.80 -4.74 -29.19
CA ARG A 291 0.89 -5.58 -30.00
C ARG A 291 1.66 -6.39 -31.05
N PHE A 292 1.01 -7.32 -31.72
CA PHE A 292 1.66 -8.22 -32.70
C PHE A 292 2.34 -7.45 -33.84
N ASN A 293 1.72 -6.40 -34.35
CA ASN A 293 2.23 -5.60 -35.46
C ASN A 293 3.44 -4.71 -35.10
N GLU A 294 3.66 -4.45 -33.80
CA GLU A 294 4.71 -3.57 -33.28
C GLU A 294 6.03 -4.31 -33.01
N ILE A 295 6.07 -5.63 -33.14
CA ILE A 295 7.24 -6.46 -32.72
C ILE A 295 8.55 -6.08 -33.40
N LYS A 296 8.50 -5.63 -34.65
CA LYS A 296 9.67 -5.18 -35.41
C LYS A 296 10.35 -3.95 -34.78
N GLU A 297 9.62 -3.19 -33.96
CA GLU A 297 10.09 -1.96 -33.33
C GLU A 297 10.88 -2.23 -32.04
N VAL A 298 10.95 -3.48 -31.61
CA VAL A 298 11.65 -3.96 -30.41
C VAL A 298 12.53 -5.17 -30.73
N ASP A 299 12.99 -5.28 -31.97
CA ASP A 299 13.85 -6.37 -32.45
C ASP A 299 15.18 -6.44 -31.68
N GLU A 300 15.64 -5.35 -31.07
CA GLU A 300 16.83 -5.35 -30.21
C GLU A 300 16.59 -5.94 -28.80
N ASN A 301 15.34 -5.98 -28.32
CA ASN A 301 15.03 -6.37 -26.95
C ASN A 301 15.13 -7.89 -26.75
N LYS A 302 15.82 -8.33 -25.70
CA LYS A 302 15.91 -9.76 -25.35
C LYS A 302 14.61 -10.29 -24.74
N VAL A 303 13.89 -9.44 -24.00
CA VAL A 303 12.63 -9.78 -23.33
C VAL A 303 11.56 -8.82 -23.81
N ILE A 304 10.41 -9.36 -24.22
CA ILE A 304 9.30 -8.59 -24.78
C ILE A 304 8.01 -9.11 -24.16
N GLU A 305 7.10 -8.20 -23.78
CA GLU A 305 5.74 -8.56 -23.42
C GLU A 305 4.78 -8.20 -24.54
N ILE A 306 3.92 -9.15 -24.91
CA ILE A 306 2.96 -9.00 -26.00
C ILE A 306 1.55 -9.11 -25.44
N LEU A 307 0.71 -8.12 -25.73
CA LEU A 307 -0.71 -8.18 -25.42
C LEU A 307 -1.39 -9.24 -26.29
N PHE A 308 -2.06 -10.21 -25.67
CA PHE A 308 -2.71 -11.29 -26.42
C PHE A 308 -4.00 -10.82 -27.10
N GLU A 309 -4.05 -10.90 -28.43
CA GLU A 309 -5.20 -10.48 -29.26
C GLU A 309 -6.04 -11.67 -29.75
N ASN A 310 -5.98 -12.83 -29.07
CA ASN A 310 -6.69 -14.07 -29.45
C ASN A 310 -6.34 -14.65 -30.84
N ASN A 311 -5.18 -14.29 -31.40
CA ASN A 311 -4.68 -14.84 -32.67
C ASN A 311 -3.49 -15.78 -32.44
N PHE A 312 -3.76 -17.08 -32.32
CA PHE A 312 -2.73 -18.08 -32.08
C PHE A 312 -1.81 -18.32 -33.27
N ASP A 313 -2.30 -18.17 -34.50
CA ASP A 313 -1.52 -18.47 -35.70
C ASP A 313 -0.47 -17.39 -35.97
N GLU A 314 -0.85 -16.13 -35.80
CA GLU A 314 0.12 -15.02 -35.83
C GLU A 314 1.17 -15.16 -34.71
N LEU A 315 0.75 -15.60 -33.53
CA LEU A 315 1.69 -15.82 -32.43
C LEU A 315 2.66 -16.98 -32.71
N LYS A 316 2.25 -18.03 -33.41
CA LYS A 316 3.16 -19.10 -33.87
C LYS A 316 4.22 -18.55 -34.82
N ILE A 317 3.82 -17.73 -35.79
CA ILE A 317 4.74 -17.08 -36.74
C ILE A 317 5.74 -16.20 -35.99
N ILE A 318 5.27 -15.42 -35.02
CA ILE A 318 6.12 -14.60 -34.15
C ILE A 318 7.11 -15.49 -33.39
N ARG A 319 6.64 -16.54 -32.72
CA ARG A 319 7.50 -17.44 -31.94
C ARG A 319 8.57 -18.11 -32.80
N GLU A 320 8.23 -18.53 -34.02
CA GLU A 320 9.15 -19.15 -34.97
C GLU A 320 10.26 -18.19 -35.42
N LYS A 321 9.92 -16.91 -35.61
CA LYS A 321 10.90 -15.89 -36.01
C LYS A 321 11.81 -15.49 -34.84
N TYR A 322 11.28 -15.39 -33.63
CA TYR A 322 11.97 -14.82 -32.47
C TYR A 322 12.39 -15.87 -31.43
N LYS A 323 12.95 -17.01 -31.85
CA LYS A 323 13.26 -18.18 -30.99
C LYS A 323 14.28 -17.91 -29.87
N ASP A 324 15.14 -16.92 -30.06
CA ASP A 324 16.20 -16.50 -29.13
C ASP A 324 15.72 -15.54 -28.03
N LYS A 325 14.53 -14.96 -28.20
CA LYS A 325 13.93 -14.00 -27.26
C LYS A 325 13.08 -14.70 -26.20
N ILE A 326 12.94 -14.03 -25.05
CA ILE A 326 11.98 -14.39 -24.01
C ILE A 326 10.68 -13.64 -24.29
N LEU A 327 9.63 -14.38 -24.63
CA LEU A 327 8.31 -13.82 -24.90
C LEU A 327 7.39 -14.03 -23.69
N ILE A 328 6.90 -12.92 -23.15
CA ILE A 328 5.88 -12.89 -22.11
C ILE A 328 4.55 -12.55 -22.79
N ILE A 329 3.52 -13.38 -22.60
CA ILE A 329 2.20 -13.12 -23.19
C ILE A 329 1.23 -12.65 -22.10
N ARG A 330 0.72 -11.43 -22.26
CA ARG A 330 -0.29 -10.86 -21.37
C ARG A 330 -1.67 -11.37 -21.76
N VAL A 331 -2.32 -12.07 -20.84
CA VAL A 331 -3.69 -12.56 -20.99
C VAL A 331 -4.56 -11.99 -19.90
N LYS A 332 -5.79 -11.64 -20.24
CA LYS A 332 -6.80 -11.28 -19.24
C LYS A 332 -7.27 -12.53 -18.53
N ALA A 333 -7.52 -12.43 -17.22
CA ALA A 333 -8.20 -13.46 -16.46
C ALA A 333 -9.69 -13.51 -16.86
N ASP A 334 -10.02 -14.14 -17.99
CA ASP A 334 -11.39 -14.26 -18.49
C ASP A 334 -11.82 -15.74 -18.60
N GLU A 335 -12.98 -15.98 -19.22
CA GLU A 335 -13.58 -17.31 -19.37
C GLU A 335 -12.70 -18.27 -20.21
N LYS A 336 -11.77 -17.74 -21.03
CA LYS A 336 -10.89 -18.51 -21.92
C LYS A 336 -9.49 -18.71 -21.33
N LEU A 337 -9.23 -18.22 -20.12
CA LEU A 337 -7.89 -18.21 -19.52
C LEU A 337 -7.21 -19.59 -19.54
N GLU A 338 -7.93 -20.64 -19.12
CA GLU A 338 -7.37 -22.00 -19.03
C GLU A 338 -6.97 -22.56 -20.39
N ASP A 339 -7.85 -22.46 -21.38
CA ASP A 339 -7.59 -22.91 -22.75
C ASP A 339 -6.45 -22.11 -23.38
N ASN A 340 -6.45 -20.79 -23.16
CA ASN A 340 -5.40 -19.89 -23.64
C ASN A 340 -4.04 -20.30 -23.09
N ILE A 341 -3.93 -20.56 -21.78
CA ILE A 341 -2.66 -20.93 -21.15
C ILE A 341 -2.10 -22.22 -21.76
N ILE A 342 -2.93 -23.24 -21.98
CA ILE A 342 -2.49 -24.51 -22.55
C ILE A 342 -2.06 -24.34 -24.01
N ASN A 343 -2.79 -23.55 -24.80
CA ASN A 343 -2.43 -23.29 -26.19
C ASN A 343 -1.15 -22.43 -26.31
N LEU A 344 -0.97 -21.43 -25.45
CA LEU A 344 0.25 -20.63 -25.38
C LEU A 344 1.46 -21.48 -25.00
N TYR A 345 1.30 -22.41 -24.05
CA TYR A 345 2.34 -23.39 -23.72
C TYR A 345 2.71 -24.26 -24.93
N LYS A 346 1.72 -24.79 -25.67
CA LYS A 346 1.96 -25.61 -26.87
C LYS A 346 2.71 -24.87 -27.97
N ILE A 347 2.50 -23.56 -28.11
CA ILE A 347 3.26 -22.71 -29.03
C ILE A 347 4.73 -22.57 -28.60
N GLY A 348 5.04 -22.79 -27.32
CA GLY A 348 6.39 -22.67 -26.77
C GLY A 348 6.70 -21.28 -26.23
N ILE A 349 5.69 -20.57 -25.74
CA ILE A 349 5.85 -19.29 -25.03
C ILE A 349 6.60 -19.49 -23.70
N ASP A 350 7.44 -18.53 -23.34
CA ASP A 350 8.35 -18.64 -22.19
C ASP A 350 7.68 -18.27 -20.86
N ALA A 351 6.81 -17.27 -20.86
CA ALA A 351 6.07 -16.88 -19.67
C ALA A 351 4.68 -16.30 -20.01
N ILE A 352 3.75 -16.40 -19.07
CA ILE A 352 2.39 -15.87 -19.20
C ILE A 352 2.14 -14.90 -18.07
N HIS A 353 1.69 -13.69 -18.40
CA HIS A 353 1.26 -12.70 -17.43
C HIS A 353 -0.27 -12.63 -17.40
N ILE A 354 -0.85 -12.99 -16.26
CA ILE A 354 -2.28 -12.96 -16.03
C ILE A 354 -2.68 -11.60 -15.44
N GLU A 355 -3.40 -10.81 -16.23
CA GLU A 355 -3.97 -9.53 -15.83
C GLU A 355 -5.29 -9.76 -15.09
N PHE A 356 -5.39 -9.25 -13.86
CA PHE A 356 -6.64 -9.09 -13.12
C PHE A 356 -7.07 -7.62 -13.10
N SER A 357 -8.33 -7.36 -12.75
CA SER A 357 -8.77 -6.00 -12.50
C SER A 357 -8.00 -5.37 -11.32
N ILE A 358 -8.04 -4.04 -11.22
CA ILE A 358 -7.31 -3.30 -10.17
C ILE A 358 -7.72 -3.66 -8.73
N ASN A 359 -8.92 -4.19 -8.53
CA ASN A 359 -9.40 -4.74 -7.27
C ASN A 359 -9.19 -6.27 -7.14
N GLY A 360 -8.42 -6.85 -8.05
CA GLY A 360 -8.00 -8.26 -8.04
C GLY A 360 -9.11 -9.27 -8.32
N LEU A 361 -10.09 -8.86 -9.14
CA LEU A 361 -11.11 -9.76 -9.65
C LEU A 361 -10.77 -10.16 -11.09
N ASP A 362 -11.26 -11.31 -11.50
CA ASP A 362 -11.22 -11.72 -12.89
C ASP A 362 -12.23 -10.89 -13.73
N PHE A 363 -12.13 -11.01 -15.05
CA PHE A 363 -12.98 -10.34 -16.03
C PHE A 363 -14.20 -11.18 -16.43
N THR A 364 -14.47 -12.28 -15.71
CA THR A 364 -15.66 -13.10 -15.95
C THR A 364 -16.92 -12.41 -15.43
N LYS A 365 -18.10 -12.96 -15.77
CA LYS A 365 -19.37 -12.50 -15.18
C LYS A 365 -19.45 -12.74 -13.67
N GLU A 366 -18.85 -13.82 -13.19
CA GLU A 366 -18.84 -14.20 -11.77
C GLU A 366 -17.86 -13.38 -10.92
N ARG A 367 -16.92 -12.66 -11.57
CA ARG A 367 -15.96 -11.75 -10.92
C ARG A 367 -15.20 -12.45 -9.78
N LYS A 368 -14.57 -13.59 -10.09
CA LYS A 368 -13.88 -14.39 -9.08
C LYS A 368 -12.63 -13.69 -8.58
N ASN A 369 -12.32 -14.00 -7.34
CA ASN A 369 -11.13 -13.54 -6.66
C ASN A 369 -9.85 -14.10 -7.30
N ALA A 370 -8.82 -13.27 -7.48
CA ALA A 370 -7.54 -13.69 -8.04
C ALA A 370 -6.96 -14.93 -7.35
N LYS A 371 -7.07 -15.06 -6.02
CA LYS A 371 -6.58 -16.22 -5.27
C LYS A 371 -7.13 -17.57 -5.79
N TYR A 372 -8.40 -17.60 -6.19
CA TYR A 372 -9.03 -18.82 -6.71
C TYR A 372 -8.63 -19.09 -8.15
N VAL A 373 -8.56 -18.05 -8.97
CA VAL A 373 -8.20 -18.18 -10.38
C VAL A 373 -6.74 -18.60 -10.54
N ILE A 374 -5.83 -18.00 -9.78
CA ILE A 374 -4.40 -18.36 -9.77
C ILE A 374 -4.22 -19.83 -9.35
N ARG A 375 -4.90 -20.28 -8.27
CA ARG A 375 -4.87 -21.69 -7.84
C ARG A 375 -5.43 -22.62 -8.90
N LYS A 376 -6.50 -22.23 -9.59
CA LYS A 376 -7.09 -23.01 -10.68
C LYS A 376 -6.07 -23.18 -11.82
N VAL A 377 -5.44 -22.09 -12.26
CA VAL A 377 -4.38 -22.12 -13.28
C VAL A 377 -3.21 -23.00 -12.85
N HIS A 378 -2.73 -22.83 -11.61
CA HIS A 378 -1.66 -23.64 -11.06
C HIS A 378 -1.99 -25.14 -11.14
N ASN A 379 -3.20 -25.52 -10.74
CA ASN A 379 -3.67 -26.90 -10.79
C ASN A 379 -3.84 -27.44 -12.21
N VAL A 380 -4.30 -26.63 -13.16
CA VAL A 380 -4.38 -27.04 -14.58
C VAL A 380 -2.97 -27.33 -15.12
N LEU A 381 -1.99 -26.46 -14.86
CA LEU A 381 -0.61 -26.66 -15.28
C LEU A 381 0.04 -27.89 -14.62
N LEU A 382 -0.26 -28.15 -13.33
CA LEU A 382 0.19 -29.35 -12.62
C LEU A 382 -0.40 -30.62 -13.23
N LYS A 383 -1.72 -30.66 -13.46
CA LYS A 383 -2.40 -31.82 -14.06
C LYS A 383 -1.88 -32.17 -15.45
N ASN A 384 -1.44 -31.18 -16.21
CA ASN A 384 -0.82 -31.38 -17.52
C ASN A 384 0.70 -31.68 -17.44
N GLY A 385 1.31 -31.63 -16.25
CA GLY A 385 2.73 -31.92 -16.06
C GLY A 385 3.69 -30.83 -16.57
N ILE A 386 3.21 -29.60 -16.75
CA ILE A 386 3.94 -28.50 -17.44
C ILE A 386 4.26 -27.33 -16.52
N ARG A 387 3.81 -27.35 -15.25
CA ARG A 387 3.96 -26.23 -14.31
C ARG A 387 5.41 -25.79 -14.09
N ASN A 388 6.37 -26.71 -14.18
CA ASN A 388 7.78 -26.41 -13.95
C ASN A 388 8.46 -25.78 -15.17
N GLU A 389 7.87 -25.89 -16.36
CA GLU A 389 8.49 -25.51 -17.64
C GLU A 389 8.19 -24.06 -18.04
N ILE A 390 7.12 -23.47 -17.48
CA ILE A 390 6.63 -22.12 -17.80
C ILE A 390 6.53 -21.24 -16.54
N SER A 391 6.90 -19.96 -16.67
CA SER A 391 6.70 -18.98 -15.60
C SER A 391 5.34 -18.29 -15.72
N ILE A 392 4.64 -18.15 -14.58
CA ILE A 392 3.35 -17.47 -14.47
C ILE A 392 3.51 -16.20 -13.65
N LEU A 393 3.29 -15.06 -14.27
CA LEU A 393 3.23 -13.75 -13.63
C LEU A 393 1.76 -13.35 -13.42
N GLY A 394 1.50 -12.46 -12.48
CA GLY A 394 0.16 -11.92 -12.29
C GLY A 394 0.17 -10.53 -11.67
N SER A 395 -0.74 -9.67 -12.10
CA SER A 395 -0.92 -8.31 -11.59
C SER A 395 -2.41 -7.97 -11.36
N GLY A 396 -2.67 -6.94 -10.55
CA GLY A 396 -4.01 -6.48 -10.21
C GLY A 396 -4.44 -6.86 -8.79
N GLY A 397 -4.80 -5.85 -7.98
CA GLY A 397 -5.16 -6.04 -6.57
C GLY A 397 -3.99 -6.43 -5.66
N ILE A 398 -2.76 -6.07 -6.00
CA ILE A 398 -1.59 -6.30 -5.12
C ILE A 398 -1.21 -4.95 -4.50
N ASN A 399 -1.46 -4.81 -3.20
CA ASN A 399 -1.36 -3.54 -2.49
C ASN A 399 -0.54 -3.61 -1.19
N LEU A 400 -0.20 -4.81 -0.72
CA LEU A 400 0.59 -5.04 0.49
C LEU A 400 1.65 -6.11 0.22
N ALA A 401 2.75 -6.08 0.98
CA ALA A 401 3.81 -7.09 0.88
C ALA A 401 3.28 -8.52 1.09
N GLU A 402 2.35 -8.72 2.02
CA GLU A 402 1.73 -10.02 2.26
C GLU A 402 0.89 -10.53 1.07
N HIS A 403 0.35 -9.63 0.23
CA HIS A 403 -0.39 -10.04 -0.98
C HIS A 403 0.56 -10.72 -1.97
N VAL A 404 1.81 -10.27 -2.07
CA VAL A 404 2.85 -10.88 -2.92
C VAL A 404 3.09 -12.32 -2.47
N VAL A 405 3.34 -12.52 -1.18
CA VAL A 405 3.56 -13.85 -0.58
C VAL A 405 2.37 -14.78 -0.83
N LYS A 406 1.15 -14.30 -0.54
CA LYS A 406 -0.09 -15.07 -0.74
C LYS A 406 -0.35 -15.40 -2.21
N ALA A 407 -0.06 -14.49 -3.13
CA ALA A 407 -0.22 -14.71 -4.57
C ALA A 407 0.78 -15.75 -5.10
N MET A 408 2.03 -15.74 -4.60
CA MET A 408 3.00 -16.79 -4.91
C MET A 408 2.57 -18.15 -4.34
N ILE A 409 2.07 -18.20 -3.10
CA ILE A 409 1.47 -19.42 -2.51
C ILE A 409 0.32 -19.95 -3.35
N CYS A 410 -0.53 -19.06 -3.86
CA CYS A 410 -1.60 -19.45 -4.77
C CYS A 410 -1.08 -20.03 -6.10
N GLY A 411 0.14 -19.68 -6.50
CA GLY A 411 0.83 -20.32 -7.62
C GLY A 411 1.50 -19.39 -8.61
N LEU A 412 1.65 -18.09 -8.36
CA LEU A 412 2.46 -17.20 -9.21
C LEU A 412 3.97 -17.42 -8.98
N ASP A 413 4.78 -17.21 -10.02
CA ASP A 413 6.25 -17.16 -9.92
C ASP A 413 6.75 -15.73 -9.60
N CYS A 414 6.04 -14.69 -10.07
CA CYS A 414 6.39 -13.29 -9.85
C CYS A 414 5.14 -12.40 -9.87
N VAL A 415 5.12 -11.31 -9.09
CA VAL A 415 3.91 -10.52 -8.83
C VAL A 415 4.07 -9.07 -9.30
N GLY A 416 3.09 -8.57 -10.06
CA GLY A 416 3.07 -7.21 -10.59
C GLY A 416 2.33 -6.25 -9.67
N ILE A 417 2.95 -5.10 -9.41
CA ILE A 417 2.34 -4.00 -8.64
C ILE A 417 1.98 -2.82 -9.53
N ASN A 418 0.80 -2.23 -9.30
CA ASN A 418 0.31 -1.11 -10.10
C ASN A 418 -0.36 0.00 -9.26
N SER A 419 -1.50 -0.26 -8.61
CA SER A 419 -2.21 0.72 -7.76
C SER A 419 -1.35 1.29 -6.65
N VAL A 420 -0.51 0.46 -6.02
CA VAL A 420 0.36 0.91 -4.93
C VAL A 420 1.37 1.96 -5.37
N VAL A 421 1.76 2.00 -6.65
CA VAL A 421 2.63 3.06 -7.20
C VAL A 421 1.95 4.42 -7.05
N HIS A 422 0.67 4.51 -7.36
CA HIS A 422 -0.10 5.74 -7.19
C HIS A 422 -0.25 6.14 -5.72
N LEU A 423 -0.43 5.17 -4.82
CA LEU A 423 -0.54 5.42 -3.38
C LEU A 423 0.77 5.92 -2.81
N ALA A 424 1.88 5.25 -3.13
CA ALA A 424 3.23 5.65 -2.73
C ALA A 424 3.56 7.05 -3.24
N LEU A 425 3.18 7.40 -4.47
CA LEU A 425 3.39 8.72 -5.07
C LEU A 425 2.29 9.75 -4.72
N GLN A 426 1.41 9.43 -3.76
CA GLN A 426 0.38 10.32 -3.22
C GLN A 426 -0.59 10.90 -4.27
N SER A 427 -0.92 10.11 -5.29
CA SER A 427 -1.96 10.45 -6.26
C SER A 427 -3.30 10.64 -5.57
N LYS A 428 -4.16 11.51 -6.09
CA LYS A 428 -5.57 11.52 -5.69
C LYS A 428 -6.27 10.32 -6.32
N MET A 429 -7.30 9.83 -5.68
CA MET A 429 -8.09 8.70 -6.15
C MET A 429 -9.57 9.01 -5.96
N GLU A 430 -10.36 8.69 -6.98
CA GLU A 430 -11.80 8.91 -7.00
C GLU A 430 -12.47 7.73 -7.70
N ILE A 431 -13.66 7.35 -7.24
CA ILE A 431 -14.49 6.36 -7.92
C ILE A 431 -15.46 7.11 -8.83
N THR A 432 -15.47 6.77 -10.12
CA THR A 432 -16.42 7.27 -11.11
C THR A 432 -16.97 6.10 -11.92
N ASN A 433 -18.29 5.97 -12.01
CA ASN A 433 -18.97 4.90 -12.75
C ASN A 433 -18.46 3.48 -12.40
N GLY A 434 -18.24 3.22 -11.11
CA GLY A 434 -17.76 1.92 -10.63
C GLY A 434 -16.29 1.60 -10.95
N LYS A 435 -15.52 2.59 -11.41
CA LYS A 435 -14.07 2.47 -11.66
C LYS A 435 -13.30 3.45 -10.81
N ILE A 436 -12.17 3.02 -10.27
CA ILE A 436 -11.21 3.92 -9.66
C ILE A 436 -10.43 4.65 -10.75
N ILE A 437 -10.22 5.95 -10.55
CA ILE A 437 -9.40 6.81 -11.39
C ILE A 437 -8.31 7.38 -10.50
N PHE A 438 -7.05 7.19 -10.90
CA PHE A 438 -5.95 7.87 -10.24
C PHE A 438 -5.71 9.22 -10.93
N LYS A 439 -5.56 10.27 -10.12
CA LYS A 439 -5.17 11.60 -10.57
C LYS A 439 -3.77 11.90 -10.04
N PRO A 440 -2.73 11.57 -10.84
CA PRO A 440 -1.35 11.92 -10.54
C PRO A 440 -1.18 13.36 -10.09
N ARG A 441 -0.37 13.57 -9.06
CA ARG A 441 0.07 14.92 -8.67
C ARG A 441 1.43 15.23 -9.29
N LYS A 442 1.81 16.51 -9.30
CA LYS A 442 3.10 16.96 -9.86
C LYS A 442 4.26 16.54 -8.95
N ILE A 443 4.99 15.53 -9.34
CA ILE A 443 6.14 15.03 -8.58
C ILE A 443 7.47 15.43 -9.21
N ASP A 444 8.52 15.36 -8.39
CA ASP A 444 9.91 15.32 -8.84
C ASP A 444 10.30 13.85 -9.07
N VAL A 445 11.13 13.59 -10.08
CA VAL A 445 11.48 12.22 -10.50
C VAL A 445 12.35 11.52 -9.46
N GLU A 446 13.32 12.23 -8.87
CA GLU A 446 14.23 11.64 -7.88
C GLU A 446 13.48 11.31 -6.59
N TRP A 447 12.60 12.21 -6.15
CA TRP A 447 11.68 11.95 -5.05
C TRP A 447 10.76 10.75 -5.33
N GLY A 448 10.19 10.67 -6.54
CA GLY A 448 9.31 9.58 -6.92
C GLY A 448 10.03 8.23 -6.95
N LYS A 449 11.22 8.20 -7.57
CA LYS A 449 12.12 7.05 -7.61
C LYS A 449 12.43 6.56 -6.20
N GLN A 450 12.88 7.45 -5.32
CA GLN A 450 13.27 7.09 -3.96
C GLN A 450 12.10 6.52 -3.16
N ARG A 451 10.87 7.05 -3.34
CA ARG A 451 9.69 6.51 -2.66
C ARG A 451 9.34 5.09 -3.10
N LEU A 452 9.51 4.78 -4.38
CA LEU A 452 9.30 3.43 -4.90
C LEU A 452 10.41 2.47 -4.46
N MET A 453 11.67 2.94 -4.41
CA MET A 453 12.79 2.17 -3.86
C MET A 453 12.56 1.85 -2.38
N ASN A 454 12.16 2.83 -1.58
CA ASN A 454 11.82 2.67 -0.17
C ASN A 454 10.69 1.66 0.02
N LEU A 455 9.60 1.77 -0.75
CA LEU A 455 8.48 0.83 -0.70
C LEU A 455 8.97 -0.61 -0.97
N LEU A 456 9.72 -0.82 -2.05
CA LEU A 456 10.26 -2.14 -2.37
C LEU A 456 11.25 -2.65 -1.31
N ALA A 457 12.04 -1.77 -0.70
CA ALA A 457 12.95 -2.13 0.39
C ALA A 457 12.18 -2.64 1.61
N ALA A 458 11.14 -1.93 2.03
CA ALA A 458 10.29 -2.33 3.14
C ALA A 458 9.55 -3.64 2.85
N TRP A 459 9.05 -3.81 1.63
CA TRP A 459 8.35 -5.04 1.22
C TRP A 459 9.30 -6.23 1.07
N HIS A 460 10.53 -6.00 0.61
CA HIS A 460 11.54 -7.04 0.51
C HIS A 460 11.88 -7.61 1.89
N GLU A 461 12.07 -6.76 2.90
CA GLU A 461 12.29 -7.21 4.28
C GLU A 461 11.06 -7.94 4.86
N GLN A 462 9.84 -7.46 4.59
CA GLN A 462 8.61 -8.17 5.01
C GLN A 462 8.44 -9.54 4.34
N ILE A 463 8.83 -9.67 3.07
CA ILE A 463 8.85 -10.96 2.36
C ILE A 463 9.88 -11.90 2.99
N ILE A 464 11.08 -11.40 3.30
CA ILE A 464 12.11 -12.17 4.01
C ILE A 464 11.61 -12.61 5.38
N GLU A 465 10.91 -11.75 6.11
CA GLU A 465 10.31 -12.10 7.40
C GLU A 465 9.25 -13.19 7.26
N ALA A 466 8.35 -13.08 6.29
CA ALA A 466 7.35 -14.11 6.02
C ALA A 466 8.02 -15.45 5.68
N LEU A 467 9.04 -15.44 4.82
CA LEU A 467 9.82 -16.63 4.46
C LEU A 467 10.54 -17.22 5.68
N SER A 468 11.14 -16.37 6.52
CA SER A 468 11.81 -16.78 7.76
C SER A 468 10.82 -17.42 8.73
N ALA A 469 9.63 -16.84 8.90
CA ALA A 469 8.59 -17.38 9.76
C ALA A 469 8.02 -18.72 9.25
N MET A 470 8.10 -18.98 7.94
CA MET A 470 7.70 -20.25 7.33
C MET A 470 8.86 -21.26 7.18
N GLY A 471 10.07 -20.93 7.64
CA GLY A 471 11.26 -21.79 7.45
C GLY A 471 11.66 -21.98 5.98
N LYS A 472 11.49 -20.97 5.13
CA LYS A 472 11.83 -21.02 3.70
C LYS A 472 13.08 -20.20 3.40
N ARG A 473 14.10 -20.86 2.84
CA ARG A 473 15.36 -20.21 2.37
C ARG A 473 15.31 -19.69 0.94
N ASP A 474 14.23 -19.95 0.22
CA ASP A 474 14.10 -19.58 -1.19
C ASP A 474 12.64 -19.24 -1.49
N VAL A 475 12.41 -18.04 -2.00
CA VAL A 475 11.06 -17.54 -2.31
C VAL A 475 10.34 -18.39 -3.36
N ARG A 476 11.08 -19.06 -4.26
CA ARG A 476 10.52 -19.95 -5.29
C ARG A 476 9.82 -21.16 -4.67
N ARG A 477 10.12 -21.50 -3.41
CA ARG A 477 9.43 -22.57 -2.66
C ARG A 477 8.02 -22.19 -2.21
N LEU A 478 7.64 -20.92 -2.27
CA LEU A 478 6.26 -20.52 -2.00
C LEU A 478 5.31 -21.01 -3.09
N ARG A 479 5.80 -21.17 -4.32
CA ARG A 479 4.98 -21.44 -5.50
C ARG A 479 4.10 -22.68 -5.34
N GLY A 480 2.80 -22.46 -5.13
CA GLY A 480 1.83 -23.54 -4.96
C GLY A 480 1.88 -24.24 -3.59
N ASP A 481 2.62 -23.69 -2.62
CA ASP A 481 2.77 -24.27 -1.28
C ASP A 481 1.55 -23.99 -0.40
N ILE A 482 0.40 -24.51 -0.82
CA ILE A 482 -0.88 -24.32 -0.12
C ILE A 482 -0.85 -24.89 1.31
N GLY A 483 0.08 -25.81 1.62
CA GLY A 483 0.28 -26.31 2.97
C GLY A 483 0.77 -25.25 3.96
N ARG A 484 1.22 -24.08 3.47
CA ARG A 484 1.59 -22.91 4.29
C ARG A 484 0.54 -21.81 4.28
N ALA A 485 -0.65 -22.11 3.79
CA ALA A 485 -1.77 -21.18 3.78
C ALA A 485 -3.04 -21.84 4.29
N ILE A 486 -3.71 -21.13 5.18
CA ILE A 486 -5.04 -21.46 5.65
C ILE A 486 -6.02 -20.56 4.89
N PHE A 487 -6.95 -21.19 4.16
CA PHE A 487 -8.00 -20.49 3.44
C PHE A 487 -9.23 -20.38 4.32
N TYR A 488 -9.49 -19.19 4.84
CA TYR A 488 -10.55 -18.95 5.83
C TYR A 488 -11.92 -19.44 5.37
N GLU A 489 -12.28 -19.20 4.11
CA GLU A 489 -13.56 -19.63 3.53
C GLU A 489 -13.68 -21.16 3.46
N GLU A 490 -12.58 -21.86 3.20
CA GLU A 490 -12.52 -23.33 3.11
C GLU A 490 -12.65 -23.94 4.51
N ILE A 491 -11.82 -23.50 5.46
CA ILE A 491 -11.91 -23.96 6.86
C ILE A 491 -13.26 -23.64 7.46
N ARG A 492 -13.81 -22.44 7.22
CA ARG A 492 -15.15 -22.10 7.71
C ARG A 492 -16.20 -23.03 7.12
N LYS A 493 -16.11 -23.38 5.83
CA LYS A 493 -17.03 -24.33 5.23
C LYS A 493 -16.90 -25.72 5.86
N GLU A 494 -15.68 -26.20 6.10
CA GLU A 494 -15.41 -27.49 6.74
C GLU A 494 -15.93 -27.54 8.18
N VAL A 495 -15.56 -26.57 9.02
CA VAL A 495 -15.93 -26.51 10.45
C VAL A 495 -17.43 -26.42 10.66
N PHE A 496 -18.14 -25.67 9.80
CA PHE A 496 -19.58 -25.45 9.93
C PHE A 496 -20.42 -26.37 9.02
N ALA A 497 -19.83 -27.31 8.28
CA ALA A 497 -20.56 -28.21 7.38
C ALA A 497 -21.62 -29.05 8.10
N ASP A 498 -21.30 -29.50 9.32
CA ASP A 498 -22.15 -30.38 10.12
C ASP A 498 -23.16 -29.64 11.00
N ILE A 499 -23.06 -28.31 11.08
CA ILE A 499 -24.02 -27.48 11.81
C ILE A 499 -25.26 -27.32 10.94
N LYS A 500 -26.21 -28.27 11.09
CA LYS A 500 -27.57 -28.10 10.58
C LYS A 500 -28.15 -26.84 11.22
N LYS A 501 -28.65 -25.92 10.38
CA LYS A 501 -29.44 -24.77 10.83
C LYS A 501 -30.52 -25.29 11.79
N ALA A 502 -30.40 -24.95 13.07
CA ALA A 502 -31.48 -25.12 14.02
C ALA A 502 -32.59 -24.15 13.60
N PHE A 503 -33.59 -24.68 12.89
CA PHE A 503 -34.87 -24.04 12.67
C PHE A 503 -35.96 -24.94 13.20
#